data_AF-A0A2N0SA55-F1
#
_entry.id   AF-A0A2N0SA55-F1
#
_cell.length_a   1.000
_cell.length_b   1.000
_cell.length_c   1.000
_cell.angle_alpha   90.00
_cell.angle_beta   90.00
_cell.angle_gamma   90.00
#
_symmetry.space_group_name_H-M   'P 1'
#
loop_
_entity.id
_entity.type
_entity.pdbx_description
1 polymer ?
#
loop_
_entity_poly.entity_id
_entity_poly.type
_entity_poly.pdbx_seq_one_letter_code
_entity_poly.pdbx_strand_id
1 'polypeptide(L)'
;MTFNKQIYRPMHKYKLQDAIGLRDQKQRWLSYLDMMRECLYEKNVDFALSYRIQKTLVTSQVVRAFKKKAPDFPVTAGDWAVKEMLISTIQRKREL
;
A
#
# COMPACT_ATOMS: atom_id res chain seq x y z
N MET A 1 12.13 15.77 21.60
CA MET A 1 12.29 14.32 21.38
C MET A 1 12.00 14.01 19.91
N THR A 2 13.03 13.97 19.08
CA THR A 2 12.93 13.60 17.67
C THR A 2 12.84 12.08 17.60
N PHE A 3 11.65 11.55 17.37
CA PHE A 3 11.47 10.13 17.06
C PHE A 3 12.15 9.84 15.72
N ASN A 4 13.39 9.36 15.79
CA ASN A 4 14.09 8.79 14.65
C ASN A 4 13.39 7.44 14.34
N LYS A 5 12.23 7.51 13.67
CA LYS A 5 11.46 6.32 13.26
C LYS A 5 12.30 5.57 12.24
N GLN A 6 12.99 4.54 12.74
CA GLN A 6 13.85 3.66 11.96
C GLN A 6 13.07 3.17 10.75
N ILE A 7 13.59 3.54 9.58
CA ILE A 7 12.97 3.33 8.29
C ILE A 7 13.08 1.82 7.96
N TYR A 8 12.01 1.06 8.24
CA TYR A 8 12.00 -0.39 8.00
C TYR A 8 11.73 -0.70 6.52
N ARG A 9 12.74 -1.25 5.83
CA ARG A 9 12.60 -1.93 4.54
C ARG A 9 13.19 -3.35 4.69
N PRO A 10 12.36 -4.41 4.76
CA PRO A 10 12.83 -5.78 4.88
C PRO A 10 13.60 -6.23 3.63
N MET A 11 14.71 -6.96 3.85
CA MET A 11 15.60 -7.47 2.79
C MET A 11 15.32 -8.94 2.37
N HIS A 12 14.42 -9.64 3.07
CA HIS A 12 14.03 -11.05 2.81
C HIS A 12 12.53 -11.16 2.54
N LYS A 13 12.04 -12.31 2.02
CA LYS A 13 10.58 -12.57 1.87
C LYS A 13 9.84 -12.24 3.16
N TYR A 14 8.82 -11.40 3.07
CA TYR A 14 8.10 -10.88 4.22
C TYR A 14 6.59 -10.84 3.94
N LYS A 15 5.78 -10.87 5.00
CA LYS A 15 4.37 -10.52 4.93
C LYS A 15 4.26 -9.01 5.20
N LEU A 16 3.67 -8.27 4.26
CA LEU A 16 3.59 -6.80 4.34
C LEU A 16 2.92 -6.31 5.63
N GLN A 17 1.82 -6.96 6.04
CA GLN A 17 1.12 -6.66 7.30
C GLN A 17 2.06 -6.75 8.52
N ASP A 18 2.86 -7.81 8.61
CA ASP A 18 3.81 -8.00 9.71
C ASP A 18 4.94 -6.98 9.66
N ALA A 19 5.46 -6.71 8.46
CA ALA A 19 6.55 -5.77 8.22
C ALA A 19 6.24 -4.34 8.64
N ILE A 20 4.96 -3.96 8.65
CA ILE A 20 4.52 -2.63 9.11
C ILE A 20 3.98 -2.64 10.55
N GLY A 21 4.20 -3.72 11.31
CA GLY A 21 3.82 -3.81 12.72
C GLY A 21 2.34 -4.07 12.96
N LEU A 22 1.61 -4.62 11.99
CA LEU A 22 0.17 -4.88 12.08
C LEU A 22 -0.18 -6.37 12.19
N ARG A 23 0.76 -7.23 12.59
CA ARG A 23 0.58 -8.69 12.70
C ARG A 23 -0.74 -9.07 13.38
N ASP A 24 -1.00 -8.48 14.55
CA ASP A 24 -2.18 -8.80 15.37
C ASP A 24 -3.36 -7.82 15.15
N GLN A 25 -3.21 -6.86 14.23
CA GLN A 25 -4.20 -5.82 13.93
C GLN A 25 -4.97 -6.13 12.63
N LYS A 26 -5.56 -7.33 12.53
CA LYS A 26 -6.23 -7.81 11.31
C LYS A 26 -7.29 -6.85 10.79
N GLN A 27 -8.17 -6.33 11.66
CA GLN A 27 -9.25 -5.44 11.22
C GLN A 27 -8.71 -4.14 10.62
N ARG A 28 -7.70 -3.54 11.27
CA ARG A 28 -7.04 -2.33 10.78
C ARG A 28 -6.35 -2.57 9.44
N TRP A 29 -5.70 -3.72 9.28
CA TRP A 29 -5.11 -4.13 8.01
C TRP A 29 -6.14 -4.27 6.90
N LEU A 30 -7.28 -4.91 7.17
CA LEU A 30 -8.37 -5.04 6.19
C LEU A 30 -8.93 -3.67 5.80
N SER A 31 -9.12 -2.76 6.75
CA SER A 31 -9.54 -1.38 6.45
C SER A 31 -8.57 -0.66 5.52
N TYR A 32 -7.25 -0.84 5.68
CA TYR A 32 -6.28 -0.27 4.74
C TYR A 32 -6.37 -0.90 3.35
N LEU A 33 -6.60 -2.21 3.24
CA LEU A 33 -6.80 -2.85 1.94
C LEU A 33 -8.06 -2.32 1.24
N ASP A 34 -9.14 -2.11 1.97
CA ASP A 34 -10.38 -1.55 1.41
C ASP A 34 -10.20 -0.08 0.99
N MET A 35 -9.55 0.75 1.81
CA MET A 35 -9.19 2.12 1.42
C MET A 35 -8.30 2.16 0.18
N MET A 36 -7.34 1.23 0.05
CA MET A 36 -6.51 1.12 -1.16
C MET A 36 -7.37 0.77 -2.38
N ARG A 37 -8.30 -0.18 -2.26
CA ARG A 37 -9.24 -0.52 -3.35
C ARG A 37 -10.09 0.67 -3.77
N GLU A 38 -10.62 1.43 -2.82
CA GLU A 38 -11.35 2.66 -3.13
C GLU A 38 -10.49 3.66 -3.91
N CYS A 39 -9.24 3.89 -3.48
CA CYS A 39 -8.33 4.78 -4.19
C CYS A 39 -8.03 4.29 -5.62
N LEU A 40 -7.94 2.98 -5.83
CA LEU A 40 -7.77 2.40 -7.17
C LEU A 40 -8.97 2.69 -8.07
N TYR A 41 -10.20 2.53 -7.56
CA TYR A 41 -11.42 2.84 -8.30
C TYR A 41 -11.55 4.35 -8.58
N GLU A 42 -11.33 5.21 -7.57
CA GLU A 42 -11.36 6.67 -7.71
C GLU A 42 -10.36 7.21 -8.74
N LYS A 43 -9.25 6.50 -8.96
CA LYS A 43 -8.21 6.85 -9.94
C LYS A 43 -8.34 6.11 -11.26
N ASN A 44 -9.44 5.38 -11.48
CA ASN A 44 -9.70 4.63 -12.70
C ASN A 44 -8.52 3.72 -13.09
N VAL A 45 -7.93 3.04 -12.10
CA VAL A 45 -6.83 2.10 -12.34
C VAL A 45 -7.37 0.90 -13.13
N ASP A 46 -6.71 0.56 -14.22
CA ASP A 46 -7.08 -0.55 -15.07
C ASP A 46 -6.54 -1.87 -14.48
N PHE A 47 -7.44 -2.71 -13.98
CA PHE A 47 -7.08 -4.00 -13.39
C PHE A 47 -6.73 -5.09 -14.43
N ALA A 48 -7.04 -4.89 -15.72
CA ALA A 48 -6.59 -5.79 -16.77
C ALA A 48 -5.08 -5.62 -17.05
N LEU A 49 -4.55 -4.42 -16.83
CA LEU A 49 -3.15 -4.11 -17.03
C LEU A 49 -2.30 -4.45 -15.80
N SER A 50 -1.09 -4.94 -16.04
CA SER A 50 -0.11 -5.12 -14.97
C SER A 50 0.33 -3.78 -14.38
N TYR A 51 0.66 -3.74 -13.09
CA TYR A 51 1.22 -2.53 -12.46
C TYR A 51 2.39 -1.94 -13.25
N ARG A 52 3.28 -2.78 -13.83
CA ARG A 52 4.46 -2.32 -14.57
C ARG A 52 4.10 -1.40 -15.75
N ILE A 53 2.98 -1.68 -16.44
CA ILE A 53 2.53 -0.92 -17.61
C ILE A 53 2.02 0.47 -17.18
N GLN A 54 1.29 0.53 -16.06
CA GLN A 54 0.60 1.74 -15.62
C GLN A 54 1.30 2.51 -14.48
N LYS A 55 2.45 2.01 -13.99
CA LYS A 55 3.15 2.54 -12.79
C LYS A 55 3.32 4.06 -12.82
N THR A 56 3.66 4.63 -13.97
CA THR A 56 4.01 6.04 -14.12
C THR A 56 2.80 6.94 -13.93
N LEU A 57 1.61 6.45 -14.26
CA LEU A 57 0.35 7.18 -14.16
C LEU A 57 -0.31 7.00 -12.78
N VAL A 58 -0.29 5.78 -12.24
CA VAL A 58 -1.10 5.43 -11.06
C VAL A 58 -0.37 5.63 -9.73
N THR A 59 0.95 5.46 -9.68
CA THR A 59 1.66 5.34 -8.39
C THR A 59 1.54 6.60 -7.54
N SER A 60 1.88 7.77 -8.09
CA SER A 60 1.85 9.02 -7.32
C SER A 60 0.42 9.42 -6.91
N GLN A 61 -0.55 9.24 -7.81
CA GLN A 61 -1.94 9.61 -7.59
C GLN A 61 -2.59 8.74 -6.51
N VAL A 62 -2.38 7.43 -6.59
CA VAL A 62 -2.95 6.46 -5.63
C VAL A 62 -2.26 6.57 -4.28
N VAL A 63 -0.92 6.69 -4.23
CA VAL A 63 -0.20 6.89 -2.96
C VAL A 63 -0.68 8.16 -2.26
N ARG A 64 -0.85 9.26 -2.99
CA ARG A 64 -1.35 10.52 -2.42
C ARG A 64 -2.78 10.40 -1.92
N ALA A 65 -3.66 9.78 -2.70
CA ALA A 65 -5.06 9.56 -2.31
C ALA A 65 -5.15 8.68 -1.06
N PHE A 66 -4.39 7.58 -1.03
CA PHE A 66 -4.36 6.65 0.10
C PHE A 66 -3.89 7.34 1.38
N LYS A 67 -2.76 8.06 1.34
CA LYS A 67 -2.23 8.78 2.52
C LYS A 67 -3.19 9.85 3.05
N LYS A 68 -4.05 10.41 2.20
CA LYS A 68 -5.10 11.33 2.61
C LYS A 68 -6.23 10.61 3.35
N LYS A 69 -6.61 9.39 2.93
CA LYS A 69 -7.65 8.57 3.58
C LYS A 69 -7.15 7.86 4.84
N ALA A 70 -5.88 7.47 4.87
CA ALA A 70 -5.24 6.74 5.95
C ALA A 70 -4.08 7.56 6.57
N PRO A 71 -4.37 8.69 7.25
CA PRO A 71 -3.34 9.53 7.86
C PRO A 71 -2.60 8.82 9.01
N ASP A 72 -3.20 7.79 9.59
CA ASP A 72 -2.65 6.98 10.68
C ASP A 72 -1.83 5.77 10.19
N PHE A 73 -1.69 5.59 8.86
CA PHE A 73 -0.94 4.49 8.27
C PHE A 73 0.53 4.51 8.75
N PRO A 74 1.14 3.34 9.02
CA PRO A 74 2.53 3.27 9.48
C PRO A 74 3.51 4.05 8.59
N VAL A 75 4.33 4.90 9.23
CA VAL A 75 5.36 5.67 8.55
C VAL A 75 6.46 4.72 8.08
N THR A 76 6.78 4.73 6.78
CA THR A 76 7.78 3.86 6.15
C THR A 76 8.68 4.61 5.16
N ALA A 77 9.75 3.94 4.71
CA ALA A 77 10.72 4.47 3.75
C ALA A 77 10.07 4.88 2.42
N GLY A 78 10.08 6.15 2.03
CA GLY A 78 9.74 6.55 0.65
C GLY A 78 8.44 5.96 0.10
N ASP A 79 7.40 5.89 0.95
CA ASP A 79 6.09 5.28 0.70
C ASP A 79 6.13 3.79 0.29
N TRP A 80 7.20 3.09 0.64
CA TRP A 80 7.44 1.70 0.26
C TRP A 80 6.27 0.79 0.62
N ALA A 81 5.75 0.85 1.86
CA ALA A 81 4.66 -0.02 2.26
C ALA A 81 3.35 0.26 1.50
N VAL A 82 3.08 1.54 1.19
CA VAL A 82 1.91 1.93 0.40
C VAL A 82 2.05 1.43 -1.04
N LYS A 83 3.26 1.52 -1.61
CA LYS A 83 3.57 1.00 -2.96
C LYS A 83 3.46 -0.52 -3.03
N GLU A 84 3.97 -1.24 -2.05
CA GLU A 84 3.84 -2.70 -1.99
C GLU A 84 2.37 -3.12 -1.84
N MET A 85 1.59 -2.39 -1.03
CA MET A 85 0.16 -2.62 -0.90
C MET A 85 -0.57 -2.39 -2.22
N LEU A 86 -0.28 -1.28 -2.90
CA LEU A 86 -0.79 -0.97 -4.23
C LEU A 86 -0.50 -2.09 -5.24
N ILE A 87 0.77 -2.50 -5.34
CA ILE A 87 1.22 -3.55 -6.26
C ILE A 87 0.49 -4.86 -5.96
N SER A 88 0.47 -5.27 -4.70
CA SER A 88 -0.18 -6.52 -4.29
C SER A 88 -1.70 -6.50 -4.52
N THR A 89 -2.36 -5.34 -4.40
CA THR A 89 -3.80 -5.20 -4.63
C THR A 89 -4.15 -5.29 -6.11
N ILE A 90 -3.35 -4.67 -6.99
CA ILE A 90 -3.50 -4.80 -8.45
C ILE A 90 -3.24 -6.24 -8.89
N GLN A 91 -2.22 -6.90 -8.32
CA GLN A 91 -1.83 -8.26 -8.71
C GLN A 91 -2.76 -9.35 -8.16
N ARG A 92 -3.26 -9.24 -6.92
CA ARG A 92 -4.19 -10.23 -6.32
C ARG A 92 -5.57 -10.25 -6.97
N LYS A 93 -5.98 -9.19 -7.66
CA LYS A 93 -7.21 -9.21 -8.47
C LYS A 93 -7.16 -10.20 -9.64
N ARG A 94 -5.99 -10.76 -9.99
CA ARG A 94 -5.87 -11.82 -10.99
C ARG A 94 -6.21 -13.23 -10.46
N GLU A 95 -6.50 -13.37 -9.16
CA GLU A 95 -6.81 -14.66 -8.51
C GLU A 95 -8.27 -14.76 -8.01
N LEU A 96 -9.12 -13.77 -8.34
CA LEU A 96 -10.57 -13.79 -8.09
C LEU A 96 -11.33 -13.74 -9.41
#